data_AF-A0AA43F9N1-F1
#
_entry.id   AF-A0AA43F9N1-F1
#
_cell.length_a   1.000
_cell.length_b   1.000
_cell.length_c   1.000
_cell.angle_alpha   90.00
_cell.angle_beta   90.00
_cell.angle_gamma   90.00
#
_symmetry.space_group_name_H-M   'P 1'
#
loop_
_entity.id
_entity.type
_entity.pdbx_description
1 polymer ?
#
loop_
_entity_poly.entity_id
_entity_poly.type
_entity_poly.pdbx_seq_one_letter_code
_entity_poly.pdbx_strand_id
1 'polypeptide(L)'
;MSRSRDRLAPYILALAVLTLTSTSNAQVSPSGSMKRSPAEVVKRYVLLDRKGARLDAPSFDTVMPYIAWKEEPAWGRVVVVEETSVPDDYRTWEILNNLEVVIPVTFHVRGAVYLENATFIPEDTTEEVRFHVKVVGNYWRIVSPIIPPHVGLKRMVSFAREAEANEQNTTHRTELASLIDSLRKAK
;
A
#
# COMPACT_ATOMS: atom_id res chain seq x y z
N MET A 1 -0.59 -69.77 5.84
CA MET A 1 -1.56 -70.88 5.60
C MET A 1 -2.72 -70.65 6.55
N SER A 2 -4.00 -70.55 6.24
CA SER A 2 -4.81 -70.89 5.07
C SER A 2 -6.02 -69.93 4.99
N ARG A 3 -6.54 -69.74 3.78
CA ARG A 3 -7.64 -68.85 3.36
C ARG A 3 -9.04 -69.38 3.73
N SER A 4 -9.99 -68.45 3.54
CA SER A 4 -11.34 -68.63 2.97
C SER A 4 -12.48 -68.62 3.99
N ARG A 5 -13.68 -68.07 3.73
CA ARG A 5 -14.26 -67.29 2.63
C ARG A 5 -15.67 -66.91 3.10
N ASP A 6 -16.10 -65.70 2.74
CA ASP A 6 -17.44 -65.25 2.34
C ASP A 6 -18.72 -65.96 2.86
N ARG A 7 -19.68 -65.15 3.35
CA ARG A 7 -21.09 -65.20 2.92
C ARG A 7 -21.93 -64.02 3.47
N LEU A 8 -22.17 -63.05 2.58
CA LEU A 8 -23.46 -62.46 2.17
C LEU A 8 -24.54 -62.14 3.25
N ALA A 9 -24.90 -60.84 3.29
CA ALA A 9 -26.14 -60.26 3.85
C ALA A 9 -27.41 -60.81 3.17
N PRO A 10 -28.66 -60.62 3.70
CA PRO A 10 -29.41 -59.36 3.50
C PRO A 10 -30.50 -59.01 4.57
N TYR A 11 -31.23 -57.91 4.30
CA TYR A 11 -32.50 -57.41 4.88
C TYR A 11 -32.47 -56.14 5.76
N ILE A 12 -32.37 -55.01 5.06
CA ILE A 12 -33.31 -53.86 5.03
C ILE A 12 -34.38 -53.81 6.13
N LEU A 13 -34.39 -52.71 6.91
CA LEU A 13 -35.64 -52.03 7.22
C LEU A 13 -35.42 -50.51 7.14
N ALA A 14 -36.18 -49.90 6.23
CA ALA A 14 -36.28 -48.47 6.02
C ALA A 14 -37.08 -47.81 7.14
N LEU A 15 -36.62 -46.66 7.62
CA LEU A 15 -37.52 -45.66 8.21
C LEU A 15 -37.13 -44.29 7.66
N ALA A 16 -37.95 -43.81 6.73
CA ALA A 16 -37.94 -42.45 6.25
C ALA A 16 -38.67 -41.57 7.28
N VAL A 17 -38.03 -40.49 7.73
CA VAL A 17 -38.75 -39.32 8.23
C VAL A 17 -38.23 -38.10 7.50
N LEU A 18 -39.15 -37.53 6.72
CA LEU A 18 -39.04 -36.30 5.96
C LEU A 18 -39.32 -35.13 6.92
N THR A 19 -38.35 -34.24 7.13
CA THR A 19 -38.65 -32.86 7.57
C THR A 19 -38.02 -31.89 6.60
N LEU A 20 -38.92 -31.25 5.86
CA LEU A 20 -38.69 -30.18 4.90
C LEU A 20 -38.20 -28.89 5.58
N THR A 21 -37.50 -28.11 4.77
CA THR A 21 -37.27 -26.65 4.84
C THR A 21 -36.34 -26.10 5.92
N SER A 22 -35.11 -25.82 5.51
CA SER A 22 -34.57 -24.46 5.57
C SER A 22 -33.49 -24.33 4.48
N THR A 23 -33.85 -23.67 3.39
CA THR A 23 -32.92 -23.25 2.34
C THR A 23 -31.78 -22.47 2.98
N SER A 24 -30.56 -22.88 2.65
CA SER A 24 -29.32 -22.23 3.01
C SER A 24 -29.28 -20.78 2.55
N ASN A 25 -29.67 -19.86 3.42
CA ASN A 25 -29.13 -18.51 3.44
C ASN A 25 -28.34 -18.35 4.73
N ALA A 26 -27.27 -19.12 4.87
CA ALA A 26 -26.12 -18.60 5.59
C ALA A 26 -25.61 -17.43 4.74
N GLN A 27 -26.17 -16.25 4.94
CA GLN A 27 -25.46 -15.02 4.66
C GLN A 27 -24.19 -15.13 5.50
N VAL A 28 -23.10 -15.51 4.84
CA VAL A 28 -21.76 -15.30 5.34
C VAL A 28 -21.61 -13.80 5.40
N SER A 29 -22.07 -13.21 6.51
CA SER A 29 -21.63 -11.89 6.92
C SER A 29 -20.11 -11.97 6.98
N PRO A 30 -19.36 -11.16 6.23
CA PRO A 30 -17.91 -11.11 6.36
C PRO A 30 -17.57 -10.31 7.62
N SER A 31 -18.03 -10.79 8.77
CA SER A 31 -17.71 -10.25 10.08
C SER A 31 -16.49 -10.99 10.60
N GLY A 32 -15.31 -10.39 10.37
CA GLY A 32 -14.10 -10.74 11.11
C GLY A 32 -12.81 -10.81 10.31
N SER A 33 -12.41 -9.72 9.64
CA SER A 33 -10.98 -9.30 9.55
C SER A 33 -10.68 -8.07 8.67
N MET A 34 -11.65 -7.50 7.95
CA MET A 34 -11.51 -6.18 7.30
C MET A 34 -11.54 -5.02 8.32
N LYS A 35 -10.57 -4.95 9.25
CA LYS A 35 -10.56 -3.98 10.37
C LYS A 35 -10.52 -2.50 9.95
N ARG A 36 -10.30 -2.18 8.66
CA ARG A 36 -10.21 -0.83 8.10
C ARG A 36 -10.88 -0.79 6.72
N SER A 37 -11.40 0.38 6.33
CA SER A 37 -11.86 0.61 4.95
C SER A 37 -10.68 0.63 3.97
N PRO A 38 -10.87 0.35 2.68
CA PRO A 38 -9.81 0.44 1.68
C PRO A 38 -9.22 1.86 1.58
N ALA A 39 -10.03 2.91 1.73
CA ALA A 39 -9.51 4.29 1.79
C ALA A 39 -8.65 4.55 3.01
N GLU A 40 -8.99 4.02 4.19
CA GLU A 40 -8.17 4.17 5.39
C GLU A 40 -6.81 3.48 5.22
N VAL A 41 -6.74 2.37 4.49
CA VAL A 41 -5.47 1.71 4.11
C VAL A 41 -4.62 2.65 3.24
N VAL A 42 -5.21 3.21 2.19
CA VAL A 42 -4.52 4.16 1.28
C VAL A 42 -4.07 5.41 2.03
N LYS A 43 -4.93 6.02 2.85
CA LYS A 43 -4.62 7.19 3.68
C LYS A 43 -3.41 6.96 4.59
N ARG A 44 -3.35 5.81 5.26
CA ARG A 44 -2.22 5.49 6.14
C ARG A 44 -0.93 5.25 5.35
N TYR A 45 -1.01 4.54 4.24
CA TYR A 45 0.12 4.33 3.35
C TYR A 45 0.72 5.66 2.88
N VAL A 46 -0.08 6.53 2.27
CA VAL A 46 0.41 7.81 1.74
C VAL A 46 0.89 8.76 2.84
N LEU A 47 0.28 8.71 4.04
CA LEU A 47 0.75 9.48 5.18
C LEU A 47 2.14 9.03 5.66
N LEU A 48 2.39 7.73 5.69
CA LEU A 48 3.69 7.17 6.05
C LEU A 48 4.74 7.49 4.99
N ASP A 49 4.38 7.37 3.71
CA ASP A 49 5.25 7.74 2.59
C ASP A 49 5.64 9.22 2.67
N ARG A 50 4.67 10.12 2.89
CA ARG A 50 4.92 11.56 3.10
C ARG A 50 5.83 11.85 4.30
N LYS A 51 5.81 10.98 5.32
CA LYS A 51 6.71 11.04 6.48
C LYS A 51 8.08 10.41 6.23
N GLY A 52 8.34 9.90 5.03
CA GLY A 52 9.60 9.35 4.60
C GLY A 52 9.81 7.90 5.04
N ALA A 53 8.76 7.13 5.30
CA ALA A 53 8.87 5.72 5.67
C ALA A 53 9.48 4.82 4.58
N ARG A 54 9.63 5.35 3.36
CA ARG A 54 10.23 4.66 2.22
C ARG A 54 11.60 5.23 1.84
N LEU A 55 12.18 6.11 2.67
CA LEU A 55 13.51 6.70 2.43
C LEU A 55 14.66 5.87 3.02
N ASP A 56 14.40 5.07 4.05
CA ASP A 56 15.39 4.19 4.66
C ASP A 56 14.79 2.80 4.89
N ALA A 57 15.65 1.77 4.82
CA ALA A 57 15.21 0.38 4.95
C ALA A 57 14.54 0.07 6.30
N PRO A 58 15.02 0.58 7.46
CA PRO A 58 14.38 0.31 8.75
C PRO A 58 12.94 0.81 8.85
N SER A 59 12.59 1.93 8.21
CA SER A 59 11.24 2.48 8.26
C SER A 59 10.27 1.84 7.26
N PHE A 60 10.78 1.11 6.26
CA PHE A 60 9.96 0.45 5.24
C PHE A 60 8.99 -0.58 5.84
N ASP A 61 9.39 -1.29 6.90
CA ASP A 61 8.53 -2.27 7.58
C ASP A 61 7.21 -1.65 8.09
N THR A 62 7.18 -0.34 8.31
CA THR A 62 5.97 0.36 8.76
C THR A 62 4.89 0.46 7.68
N VAL A 63 5.25 0.40 6.39
CA VAL A 63 4.30 0.41 5.27
C VAL A 63 3.81 -0.98 4.87
N MET A 64 4.56 -2.03 5.21
CA MET A 64 4.26 -3.43 4.86
C MET A 64 2.84 -3.91 5.19
N PRO A 65 2.18 -3.48 6.29
CA PRO A 65 0.81 -3.89 6.57
C PRO A 65 -0.23 -3.38 5.56
N TYR A 66 0.09 -2.35 4.76
CA TYR A 66 -0.83 -1.68 3.84
C TYR A 66 -0.66 -2.11 2.38
N ILE A 67 0.40 -2.84 2.06
CA ILE A 67 0.79 -3.17 0.68
C ILE A 67 0.94 -4.68 0.49
N ALA A 68 0.74 -5.14 -0.75
CA ALA A 68 0.82 -6.55 -1.10
C ALA A 68 2.17 -6.96 -1.70
N TRP A 69 2.96 -6.00 -2.20
CA TRP A 69 4.33 -6.26 -2.66
C TRP A 69 5.30 -6.38 -1.47
N LYS A 70 6.40 -7.10 -1.71
CA LYS A 70 7.47 -7.31 -0.72
C LYS A 70 8.69 -6.44 -0.97
N GLU A 71 8.86 -6.01 -2.22
CA GLU A 71 10.05 -5.32 -2.71
C GLU A 71 9.61 -4.17 -3.61
N GLU A 72 10.46 -3.14 -3.66
CA GLU A 72 10.28 -2.00 -4.55
C GLU A 72 11.43 -1.93 -5.56
N PRO A 73 11.19 -1.35 -6.75
CA PRO A 73 12.27 -1.00 -7.66
C PRO A 73 13.30 -0.09 -7.00
N ALA A 74 14.54 -0.13 -7.51
CA ALA A 74 15.52 0.89 -7.19
C ALA A 74 15.06 2.23 -7.77
N TRP A 75 14.56 3.11 -6.91
CA TRP A 75 14.09 4.43 -7.33
C TRP A 75 15.27 5.35 -7.61
N GLY A 76 15.36 5.90 -8.83
CA GLY A 76 16.31 6.97 -9.15
C GLY A 76 15.89 8.36 -8.64
N ARG A 77 14.63 8.49 -8.18
CA ARG A 77 14.05 9.77 -7.74
C ARG A 77 13.08 9.61 -6.58
N VAL A 78 12.92 10.68 -5.81
CA VAL A 78 11.89 10.87 -4.79
C VAL A 78 11.01 12.04 -5.20
N VAL A 79 9.69 11.82 -5.25
CA VAL A 79 8.72 12.88 -5.54
C VAL A 79 8.49 13.68 -4.26
N VAL A 80 8.61 15.00 -4.36
CA VAL A 80 8.40 15.91 -3.24
C VAL A 80 6.99 16.47 -3.32
N VAL A 81 6.20 16.21 -2.28
CA VAL A 81 4.80 16.64 -2.23
C VAL A 81 4.56 17.64 -1.12
N GLU A 82 3.66 18.57 -1.37
CA GLU A 82 3.14 19.48 -0.35
C GLU A 82 1.98 18.80 0.39
N GLU A 83 1.00 18.31 -0.36
CA GLU A 83 -0.25 17.75 0.17
C GLU A 83 -0.68 16.50 -0.60
N THR A 84 -1.52 15.70 0.06
CA THR A 84 -2.11 14.49 -0.50
C THR A 84 -3.57 14.42 -0.10
N SER A 85 -4.44 14.15 -1.07
CA SER A 85 -5.88 13.97 -0.87
C SER A 85 -6.29 12.56 -1.25
N VAL A 86 -6.97 11.88 -0.33
CA VAL A 86 -7.58 10.57 -0.57
C VAL A 86 -9.09 10.74 -0.34
N PRO A 87 -9.93 10.55 -1.38
CA PRO A 87 -11.35 10.82 -1.27
C PRO A 87 -12.03 9.78 -0.36
N ASP A 88 -12.84 10.28 0.57
CA ASP A 88 -13.74 9.45 1.40
C ASP A 88 -15.02 9.06 0.64
N ASP A 89 -15.41 9.85 -0.36
CA ASP A 89 -16.63 9.60 -1.14
C ASP A 89 -16.40 8.46 -2.15
N TYR A 90 -17.03 7.31 -1.89
CA TYR A 90 -16.97 6.13 -2.73
C TYR A 90 -17.50 6.35 -4.15
N ARG A 91 -18.25 7.44 -4.40
CA ARG A 91 -18.71 7.80 -5.76
C ARG A 91 -17.57 8.17 -6.71
N THR A 92 -16.43 8.55 -6.16
CA THR A 92 -15.21 8.85 -6.92
C THR A 92 -14.37 7.60 -7.20
N TRP A 93 -14.69 6.48 -6.55
CA TRP A 93 -13.95 5.24 -6.68
C TRP A 93 -14.48 4.42 -7.85
N GLU A 94 -13.60 3.60 -8.41
CA GLU A 94 -13.99 2.56 -9.35
C GLU A 94 -14.11 1.24 -8.59
N ILE A 95 -15.35 0.79 -8.36
CA ILE A 95 -15.67 -0.44 -7.63
C ILE A 95 -15.63 -1.61 -8.61
N LEU A 96 -14.62 -2.48 -8.48
CA LEU A 96 -14.47 -3.64 -9.34
C LEU A 96 -15.33 -4.81 -8.84
N ASN A 97 -15.33 -5.04 -7.52
CA ASN A 97 -16.23 -5.97 -6.83
C ASN A 97 -16.22 -5.69 -5.30
N ASN A 98 -16.86 -6.54 -4.50
CA ASN A 98 -16.92 -6.40 -3.04
C ASN A 98 -15.58 -6.58 -2.31
N LEU A 99 -14.53 -7.06 -3.00
CA LEU A 99 -13.20 -7.33 -2.46
C LEU A 99 -12.11 -6.55 -3.18
N GLU A 100 -12.47 -5.63 -4.09
CA GLU A 100 -11.53 -4.98 -4.99
C GLU A 100 -12.03 -3.62 -5.46
N VAL A 101 -11.21 -2.58 -5.31
CA VAL A 101 -11.56 -1.19 -5.62
C VAL A 101 -10.34 -0.41 -6.07
N VAL A 102 -10.57 0.59 -6.92
CA VAL A 102 -9.56 1.56 -7.36
C VAL A 102 -9.92 2.94 -6.79
N ILE A 103 -8.98 3.53 -6.03
CA ILE A 103 -9.14 4.81 -5.33
C ILE A 103 -8.21 5.85 -5.97
N PRO A 104 -8.74 6.95 -6.54
CA PRO A 104 -7.91 8.02 -7.08
C PRO A 104 -7.35 8.87 -5.94
N VAL A 105 -6.03 8.96 -5.85
CA VAL A 105 -5.31 9.80 -4.88
C VAL A 105 -4.68 10.95 -5.61
N THR A 106 -4.84 12.16 -5.08
CA THR A 106 -4.27 13.37 -5.65
C THR A 106 -3.07 13.83 -4.83
N PHE A 107 -1.95 14.07 -5.49
CA PHE A 107 -0.73 14.64 -4.90
C PHE A 107 -0.50 16.04 -5.46
N HIS A 108 -0.25 16.99 -4.58
CA HIS A 108 0.27 18.31 -4.95
C HIS A 108 1.79 18.23 -4.94
N VAL A 109 2.38 18.07 -6.12
CA VAL A 109 3.81 17.85 -6.33
C VAL A 109 4.51 19.22 -6.40
N ARG A 110 5.62 19.35 -5.67
CA ARG A 110 6.50 20.52 -5.68
C ARG A 110 7.80 20.28 -6.47
N GLY A 111 8.04 19.05 -6.90
CA GLY A 111 9.18 18.66 -7.72
C GLY A 111 9.64 17.25 -7.42
N ALA A 112 10.83 16.90 -7.92
CA ALA A 112 11.47 15.61 -7.66
C ALA A 112 12.96 15.79 -7.32
N VAL A 113 13.44 15.01 -6.36
CA VAL A 113 14.86 14.87 -6.05
C VAL A 113 15.40 13.68 -6.82
N TYR A 114 16.41 13.89 -7.65
CA TYR A 114 17.17 12.84 -8.33
C TYR A 114 18.34 12.44 -7.43
N LEU A 115 18.40 11.16 -7.08
CA LEU A 115 19.31 10.66 -6.04
C LEU A 115 20.75 10.53 -6.51
N GLU A 116 20.95 10.30 -7.81
CA GLU A 116 22.28 10.14 -8.41
C GLU A 116 23.16 11.38 -8.26
N ASN A 117 22.57 12.57 -8.35
CA ASN A 117 23.27 13.86 -8.38
C ASN A 117 22.76 14.84 -7.32
N ALA A 118 22.01 14.34 -6.32
CA ALA A 118 21.39 15.13 -5.27
C ALA A 118 20.69 16.41 -5.80
N THR A 119 20.03 16.34 -6.96
CA THR A 119 19.45 17.53 -7.60
C THR A 119 17.94 17.57 -7.41
N PHE A 120 17.42 18.72 -6.98
CA PHE A 120 15.99 18.97 -6.93
C PHE A 120 15.53 19.73 -8.17
N ILE A 121 14.61 19.14 -8.93
CA ILE A 121 13.94 19.78 -10.06
C ILE A 121 12.56 20.23 -9.57
N PRO A 122 12.31 21.55 -9.45
CA PRO A 122 11.02 22.06 -9.03
C PRO A 122 9.97 21.86 -10.12
N GLU A 123 8.78 21.42 -9.72
CA GLU A 123 7.61 21.26 -10.57
C GLU A 123 6.39 21.64 -9.73
N ASP A 124 5.45 22.42 -10.26
CA ASP A 124 4.22 22.73 -9.55
C ASP A 124 3.06 22.12 -10.31
N THR A 125 2.67 20.91 -9.90
CA THR A 125 1.68 20.12 -10.62
C THR A 125 0.84 19.28 -9.68
N THR A 126 -0.31 18.86 -10.19
CA THR A 126 -1.20 17.92 -9.52
C THR A 126 -1.11 16.58 -10.23
N GLU A 127 -0.70 15.55 -9.50
CA GLU A 127 -0.64 14.18 -9.98
C GLU A 127 -1.81 13.37 -9.41
N GLU A 128 -2.55 12.65 -10.26
CA GLU A 128 -3.53 11.66 -9.82
C GLU A 128 -2.96 10.25 -10.00
N VAL A 129 -2.95 9.47 -8.91
CA VAL A 129 -2.55 8.06 -8.91
C VAL A 129 -3.72 7.20 -8.47
N ARG A 130 -4.07 6.21 -9.29
CA ARG A 130 -5.21 5.32 -9.05
C ARG A 130 -4.74 4.06 -8.32
N PHE A 131 -4.88 4.05 -7.00
CA PHE A 131 -4.48 2.92 -6.17
C PHE A 131 -5.51 1.80 -6.22
N HIS A 132 -5.09 0.66 -6.74
CA HIS A 132 -5.84 -0.57 -6.71
C HIS A 132 -5.63 -1.26 -5.36
N VAL A 133 -6.72 -1.45 -4.63
CA VAL A 133 -6.77 -2.08 -3.32
C VAL A 133 -7.61 -3.35 -3.40
N LYS A 134 -7.08 -4.44 -2.85
CA LYS A 134 -7.72 -5.76 -2.84
C LYS A 134 -7.67 -6.39 -1.46
N VAL A 135 -8.65 -7.23 -1.14
CA VAL A 135 -8.55 -8.12 0.02
C VAL A 135 -7.52 -9.22 -0.25
N VAL A 136 -6.42 -9.20 0.50
CA VAL A 136 -5.36 -10.21 0.47
C VAL A 136 -5.37 -10.96 1.79
N GLY A 137 -5.79 -12.23 1.72
CA GLY A 137 -6.16 -13.02 2.91
C GLY A 137 -7.35 -12.37 3.60
N ASN A 138 -7.06 -11.68 4.70
CA ASN A 138 -8.04 -11.13 5.63
C ASN A 138 -7.95 -9.60 5.73
N TYR A 139 -7.13 -8.94 4.90
CA TYR A 139 -6.85 -7.50 5.01
C TYR A 139 -6.95 -6.82 3.65
N TRP A 140 -7.47 -5.60 3.62
CA TRP A 140 -7.31 -4.70 2.49
C TRP A 140 -5.83 -4.32 2.34
N ARG A 141 -5.29 -4.46 1.12
CA ARG A 141 -3.93 -4.09 0.78
C ARG A 141 -3.88 -3.45 -0.60
N ILE A 142 -2.98 -2.50 -0.76
CA ILE A 142 -2.66 -1.91 -2.05
C ILE A 142 -1.89 -2.96 -2.85
N VAL A 143 -2.36 -3.28 -4.05
CA VAL A 143 -1.72 -4.23 -4.96
C VAL A 143 -1.01 -3.55 -6.12
N SER A 144 -1.45 -2.33 -6.49
CA SER A 144 -0.81 -1.48 -7.49
C SER A 144 -1.31 -0.03 -7.38
N PRO A 145 -0.64 0.95 -7.99
CA PRO A 145 0.70 0.86 -8.59
C PRO A 145 1.80 0.84 -7.53
N ILE A 146 2.99 0.40 -7.95
CA ILE A 146 4.24 0.61 -7.21
C ILE A 146 4.85 1.90 -7.80
N ILE A 147 4.85 2.97 -7.02
CA ILE A 147 5.27 4.34 -7.43
C ILE A 147 6.51 4.77 -6.64
N PRO A 148 7.33 5.73 -7.10
CA PRO A 148 8.43 6.26 -6.29
C PRO A 148 7.94 6.83 -4.94
N PRO A 149 8.83 7.00 -3.95
CA PRO A 149 8.47 7.63 -2.68
C PRO A 149 7.92 9.03 -2.90
N HIS A 150 6.77 9.33 -2.28
CA HIS A 150 6.13 10.65 -2.28
C HIS A 150 6.30 11.29 -0.90
N VAL A 151 7.36 12.08 -0.74
CA VAL A 151 7.82 12.58 0.55
C VAL A 151 7.45 14.04 0.73
N GLY A 152 7.03 14.40 1.95
CA GLY A 152 6.75 15.79 2.28
C GLY A 152 7.99 16.68 2.21
N LEU A 153 7.85 17.90 1.68
CA LEU A 153 8.96 18.86 1.54
C LEU A 153 9.81 19.02 2.81
N LYS A 154 9.16 19.19 3.96
CA LYS A 154 9.85 19.32 5.26
C LYS A 154 10.67 18.08 5.61
N ARG A 155 10.13 16.89 5.36
CA ARG A 155 10.84 15.63 5.63
C ARG A 155 12.02 15.45 4.69
N MET A 156 11.86 15.80 3.41
CA MET A 156 12.95 15.74 2.43
C MET A 156 14.11 16.65 2.82
N VAL A 157 13.82 17.88 3.29
CA VAL A 157 14.86 18.78 3.83
C VAL A 157 15.56 18.18 5.05
N SER A 158 14.82 17.57 5.98
CA SER A 158 15.42 16.92 7.15
C SER A 158 16.30 15.74 6.77
N PHE A 159 15.88 14.91 5.81
CA PHE A 159 16.67 13.79 5.32
C PHE A 159 17.96 14.27 4.64
N ALA A 160 17.88 15.28 3.77
CA ALA A 160 19.07 15.83 3.11
C ALA A 160 20.07 16.43 4.12
N ARG A 161 19.59 17.08 5.19
CA ARG A 161 20.45 17.57 6.29
C ARG A 161 21.13 16.45 7.07
N GLU A 162 20.42 15.36 7.31
CA GLU A 162 20.98 14.19 7.99
C GLU A 162 22.06 13.52 7.12
N ALA A 163 21.83 13.42 5.81
CA ALA A 163 22.84 12.95 4.88
C ALA A 163 24.07 13.87 4.84
N GLU A 164 23.87 15.19 4.77
CA GLU A 164 24.96 16.19 4.77
C GLU A 164 25.83 16.08 6.04
N ALA A 165 25.20 15.93 7.20
CA ALA A 165 25.90 15.83 8.48
C ALA A 165 26.76 14.57 8.63
N ASN A 166 26.39 13.49 7.95
CA ASN A 166 27.08 12.20 8.01
C ASN A 166 28.07 11.98 6.84
N GLU A 167 28.08 12.87 5.84
CA GLU A 167 28.95 12.77 4.68
C GLU A 167 30.37 13.31 4.98
N GLN A 168 31.39 12.53 4.61
CA GLN A 168 32.79 12.87 4.84
C GLN A 168 33.39 13.59 3.61
N ASN A 169 32.90 13.27 2.41
CA ASN A 169 33.34 13.89 1.17
C ASN A 169 32.83 15.34 1.08
N THR A 170 33.76 16.29 0.99
CA THR A 170 33.46 17.72 0.91
C THR A 170 32.67 18.11 -0.35
N THR A 171 32.91 17.41 -1.48
CA THR A 171 32.16 17.66 -2.72
C THR A 171 30.70 17.26 -2.54
N HIS A 172 30.44 16.04 -2.08
CA HIS A 172 29.07 15.57 -1.84
C HIS A 172 28.33 16.39 -0.78
N ARG A 173 29.03 16.83 0.28
CA ARG A 173 28.43 17.78 1.26
C ARG A 173 27.99 19.08 0.61
N THR A 174 28.77 19.60 -0.33
CA THR A 174 28.42 20.83 -1.06
C THR A 174 27.20 20.63 -1.97
N GLU A 175 27.11 19.47 -2.62
CA GLU A 175 25.93 19.08 -3.41
C GLU A 175 24.67 18.97 -2.53
N LEU A 176 24.77 18.30 -1.38
CA LEU A 176 23.68 18.18 -0.40
C LEU A 176 23.28 19.55 0.18
N ALA A 177 24.22 20.44 0.45
CA ALA A 177 23.92 21.82 0.86
C ALA A 177 23.11 22.56 -0.21
N SER A 178 23.50 22.43 -1.48
CA SER A 178 22.80 23.03 -2.62
C SER A 178 21.38 22.44 -2.80
N LEU A 179 21.22 21.13 -2.60
CA LEU A 179 19.93 20.45 -2.56
C LEU A 179 19.03 21.03 -1.47
N ILE A 180 19.55 21.16 -0.25
CA ILE A 180 18.83 21.69 0.91
C ILE A 180 18.34 23.12 0.63
N ASP A 181 19.18 23.96 0.04
CA ASP A 181 18.82 25.32 -0.32
C ASP A 181 17.75 25.37 -1.41
N SER A 182 17.85 24.50 -2.41
CA SER A 182 16.86 24.38 -3.48
C SER A 182 15.49 23.93 -2.95
N LEU A 183 15.46 22.92 -2.08
CA LEU A 183 14.24 22.46 -1.41
C LEU A 183 13.61 23.55 -0.53
N ARG A 184 14.42 24.37 0.16
CA ARG A 184 13.88 25.46 1.01
C ARG A 184 13.21 26.57 0.21
N LYS A 185 13.63 26.79 -1.04
CA LYS A 185 13.04 27.77 -1.96
C LYS A 185 11.72 27.28 -2.57
N ALA A 186 11.45 25.98 -2.50
CA ALA A 186 10.22 25.36 -3.01
C ALA A 186 9.03 25.43 -2.03
N LYS A 187 9.11 26.27 -1.00
CA LYS A 187 7.99 26.53 -0.07
C LYS A 187 6.98 27.45 -0.75
#